data_AF-A0A534K4K2-F1
#
_entry.id   AF-A0A534K4K2-F1
#
_cell.length_a   1.000
_cell.length_b   1.000
_cell.length_c   1.000
_cell.angle_alpha   90.00
_cell.angle_beta   90.00
_cell.angle_gamma   90.00
#
_symmetry.space_group_name_H-M   'P 1'
#
loop_
_entity.id
_entity.type
_entity.pdbx_description
1 polymer ?
#
loop_
_entity_poly.entity_id
_entity_poly.type
_entity_poly.pdbx_seq_one_letter_code
_entity_poly.pdbx_strand_id
1 'polypeptide(L)'
;MRRLGFIVNPIAGMGGRVGLKGTDGVVDEARAAGADPVAPTRARAFAETILALSRGDPSLSIRWLTAAGPMGMEPLGAAGVDEERCEIINRPPEPTTAEDTRRAVEACIDRGAELVLFCGGDGTARDVAESARDRAPILGIPAGVKMYSAVFAVSPQAAAELTLAYLRGRLRIGSAEILDLDEDAYRRGEWRIALVGTAKTLVEPTLVQAGKLQVAEVTEESTREELADHFRELFAAEPDTLFFLGPGSTIASIATVLGLEKTLLGIDAVLGGRTVAKDVDERSLLRLLDQHPKAKLVVSPIGAQGFLLGRGNPEASPDVLRRIGTRNVIAVATPAKLAMTPVLRVDTGDAALDEEFRRREYLFVLIGYRTSKLHPIQR
;
A
#
# COMPACT_ATOMS: atom_id res chain seq x y z
N MET A 1 -22.50 21.03 -6.40
CA MET A 1 -21.11 21.15 -6.85
C MET A 1 -20.22 20.67 -5.71
N ARG A 2 -19.34 19.71 -5.97
CA ARG A 2 -18.45 19.09 -4.98
C ARG A 2 -17.18 19.91 -4.80
N ARG A 3 -16.64 20.04 -3.59
CA ARG A 3 -15.40 20.81 -3.33
C ARG A 3 -14.25 19.85 -3.05
N LEU A 4 -13.21 19.88 -3.89
CA LEU A 4 -12.03 19.02 -3.73
C LEU A 4 -10.76 19.86 -3.59
N GLY A 5 -9.95 19.53 -2.60
CA GLY A 5 -8.60 20.07 -2.48
C GLY A 5 -7.69 19.43 -3.52
N PHE A 6 -6.84 20.21 -4.18
CA PHE A 6 -5.84 19.70 -5.12
C PHE A 6 -4.50 20.41 -4.91
N ILE A 7 -3.55 19.69 -4.33
CA ILE A 7 -2.23 20.20 -3.95
C ILE A 7 -1.15 19.39 -4.65
N VAL A 8 -0.15 20.06 -5.20
CA VAL A 8 0.99 19.43 -5.86
C VAL A 8 2.24 19.87 -5.13
N ASN A 9 3.09 18.92 -4.75
CA ASN A 9 4.47 19.24 -4.38
C ASN A 9 5.28 19.34 -5.69
N PRO A 10 5.61 20.56 -6.18
CA PRO A 10 6.32 20.74 -7.46
C PRO A 10 7.71 20.09 -7.43
N ILE A 11 8.20 19.92 -6.21
CA ILE A 11 9.36 19.17 -5.76
C ILE A 11 9.58 17.76 -6.28
N ALA A 12 8.46 17.05 -6.33
CA ALA A 12 8.48 15.63 -6.05
C ALA A 12 8.86 14.81 -7.28
N GLY A 13 9.56 13.70 -7.02
CA GLY A 13 9.98 12.75 -8.04
C GLY A 13 11.33 13.05 -8.71
N MET A 14 12.01 14.16 -8.37
CA MET A 14 13.32 14.50 -8.96
C MET A 14 14.43 13.52 -8.54
N GLY A 15 14.49 13.16 -7.26
CA GLY A 15 15.58 12.37 -6.68
C GLY A 15 15.66 10.91 -7.14
N GLY A 16 14.55 10.35 -7.59
CA GLY A 16 14.54 8.99 -8.16
C GLY A 16 15.25 8.90 -9.51
N ARG A 17 15.18 9.98 -10.31
CA ARG A 17 15.70 10.01 -11.69
C ARG A 17 17.22 10.16 -11.75
N VAL A 18 17.81 10.80 -10.73
CA VAL A 18 19.25 11.04 -10.60
C VAL A 18 19.92 10.14 -9.56
N GLY A 19 19.21 9.14 -9.03
CA GLY A 19 19.78 8.19 -8.07
C GLY A 19 20.07 8.77 -6.68
N LEU A 20 19.59 9.99 -6.38
CA LEU A 20 19.72 10.65 -5.08
C LEU A 20 18.76 10.08 -4.02
N LYS A 21 18.00 9.04 -4.38
CA LYS A 21 17.22 8.21 -3.47
C LYS A 21 16.08 8.91 -2.73
N GLY A 22 15.78 10.16 -3.09
CA GLY A 22 14.79 11.04 -2.45
C GLY A 22 15.03 12.49 -2.86
N THR A 23 14.08 13.38 -2.60
CA THR A 23 14.25 14.84 -2.86
C THR A 23 14.46 15.65 -1.60
N ASP A 24 14.31 15.05 -0.43
CA ASP A 24 14.31 15.81 0.82
C ASP A 24 15.74 16.14 1.24
N GLY A 25 16.00 17.45 1.39
CA GLY A 25 17.31 18.01 1.72
C GLY A 25 18.32 18.09 0.58
N VAL A 26 18.00 17.62 -0.62
CA VAL A 26 18.94 17.52 -1.78
C VAL A 26 18.37 18.08 -3.08
N VAL A 27 17.40 19.00 -2.99
CA VAL A 27 16.69 19.57 -4.15
C VAL A 27 17.66 20.30 -5.09
N ASP A 28 18.59 21.07 -4.53
CA ASP A 28 19.56 21.84 -5.32
C ASP A 28 20.56 20.92 -6.02
N GLU A 29 20.94 19.79 -5.39
CA GLU A 29 21.78 18.75 -5.99
C GLU A 29 21.04 18.01 -7.12
N ALA A 30 19.76 17.71 -6.94
CA ALA A 30 18.93 17.08 -7.97
C ALA A 30 18.77 18.00 -9.20
N ARG A 31 18.54 19.29 -8.98
CA ARG A 31 18.47 20.31 -10.04
C ARG A 31 19.81 20.47 -10.75
N ALA A 32 20.92 20.55 -10.01
CA ALA A 32 22.27 20.62 -10.58
C ALA A 32 22.61 19.38 -11.42
N ALA A 33 22.06 18.21 -11.06
CA ALA A 33 22.18 16.96 -11.81
C ALA A 33 21.22 16.85 -13.02
N GLY A 34 20.43 17.88 -13.32
CA GLY A 34 19.51 17.92 -14.47
C GLY A 34 18.20 17.15 -14.27
N ALA A 35 17.77 16.91 -13.03
CA ALA A 35 16.49 16.27 -12.76
C ALA A 35 15.31 17.23 -13.01
N ASP A 36 14.45 16.90 -13.98
CA ASP A 36 13.17 17.60 -14.16
C ASP A 36 12.12 17.15 -13.15
N PRO A 37 11.30 18.08 -12.62
CA PRO A 37 10.11 17.76 -11.81
C PRO A 37 9.15 16.78 -12.50
N VAL A 38 8.76 15.71 -11.80
CA VAL A 38 7.84 14.69 -12.33
C VAL A 38 6.39 14.96 -11.88
N ALA A 39 6.22 15.49 -10.67
CA ALA A 39 4.91 15.73 -10.07
C ALA A 39 3.99 16.61 -10.93
N PRO A 40 4.41 17.75 -11.53
CA PRO A 40 3.51 18.57 -12.35
C PRO A 40 2.92 17.81 -13.55
N THR A 41 3.73 16.99 -14.22
CA THR A 41 3.28 16.18 -15.36
C THR A 41 2.27 15.12 -14.93
N ARG A 42 2.49 14.47 -13.79
CA ARG A 42 1.57 13.45 -13.26
C ARG A 42 0.28 14.05 -12.70
N ALA A 43 0.37 15.20 -12.04
CA ALA A 43 -0.77 15.98 -11.59
C ALA A 43 -1.66 16.41 -12.77
N ARG A 44 -1.05 16.86 -13.86
CA ARG A 44 -1.75 17.16 -15.12
C ARG A 44 -2.44 15.92 -15.68
N ALA A 45 -1.75 14.78 -15.76
CA ALA A 45 -2.34 13.55 -16.29
C ALA A 45 -3.57 13.07 -15.47
N PHE A 46 -3.54 13.23 -14.15
CA PHE A 46 -4.71 13.02 -13.29
C PHE A 46 -5.87 13.96 -13.70
N ALA A 47 -5.60 15.26 -13.82
CA ALA A 47 -6.61 16.27 -14.13
C ALA A 47 -7.24 16.06 -15.53
N GLU A 48 -6.43 15.74 -16.55
CA GLU A 48 -6.90 15.37 -17.89
C GLU A 48 -7.82 14.15 -17.84
N THR A 49 -7.45 13.13 -17.04
CA THR A 49 -8.26 11.91 -16.88
C THR A 49 -9.59 12.22 -16.19
N ILE A 50 -9.61 13.02 -15.12
CA ILE A 50 -10.85 13.43 -14.47
C ILE A 50 -11.75 14.20 -15.43
N LEU A 51 -11.21 15.16 -16.19
CA LEU A 51 -12.00 15.94 -17.14
C LEU A 51 -12.59 15.04 -18.23
N ALA A 52 -11.82 14.09 -18.75
CA ALA A 52 -12.31 13.15 -19.75
C ALA A 52 -13.45 12.27 -19.20
N LEU A 53 -13.29 11.72 -17.99
CA LEU A 53 -14.24 10.78 -17.38
C LEU A 53 -15.47 11.44 -16.74
N SER A 54 -15.41 12.74 -16.44
CA SER A 54 -16.54 13.53 -15.90
C SER A 54 -17.31 14.31 -16.98
N ARG A 55 -16.81 14.30 -18.23
CA ARG A 55 -17.43 15.02 -19.35
C ARG A 55 -18.87 14.54 -19.56
N GLY A 56 -19.80 15.49 -19.53
CA GLY A 56 -21.22 15.21 -19.78
C GLY A 56 -22.01 14.63 -18.59
N ASP A 57 -21.41 14.55 -17.40
CA ASP A 57 -22.08 14.15 -16.17
C ASP A 57 -22.24 15.36 -15.22
N PRO A 58 -23.41 16.03 -15.21
CA PRO A 58 -23.64 17.21 -14.37
C PRO A 58 -23.53 16.92 -12.86
N SER A 59 -23.70 15.66 -12.44
CA SER A 59 -23.59 15.26 -11.04
C SER A 59 -22.14 15.32 -10.52
N LEU A 60 -21.17 15.38 -11.42
CA LEU A 60 -19.73 15.43 -11.14
C LEU A 60 -19.13 16.83 -11.31
N SER A 61 -19.92 17.88 -11.13
CA SER A 61 -19.40 19.25 -11.11
C SER A 61 -18.48 19.46 -9.90
N ILE A 62 -17.20 19.64 -10.15
CA ILE A 62 -16.15 19.85 -9.14
C ILE A 62 -15.72 21.32 -9.11
N ARG A 63 -15.59 21.86 -7.89
CA ARG A 63 -14.87 23.08 -7.56
C ARG A 63 -13.52 22.71 -6.94
N TRP A 64 -12.44 23.12 -7.56
CA TRP A 64 -11.08 22.87 -7.11
C TRP A 64 -10.63 23.93 -6.14
N LEU A 65 -10.25 23.53 -4.93
CA LEU A 65 -9.57 24.36 -3.95
C LEU A 65 -8.07 24.07 -4.11
N THR A 66 -7.29 25.04 -4.56
CA THR A 66 -5.89 24.79 -4.95
C THR A 66 -4.97 25.96 -4.62
N ALA A 67 -3.66 25.71 -4.62
CA ALA A 67 -2.65 26.75 -4.51
C ALA A 67 -2.31 27.34 -5.88
N ALA A 68 -1.87 28.59 -5.90
CA ALA A 68 -1.40 29.26 -7.12
C ALA A 68 -0.14 28.59 -7.69
N GLY A 69 0.11 28.86 -8.98
CA GLY A 69 1.32 28.44 -9.68
C GLY A 69 1.49 26.91 -9.72
N PRO A 70 2.72 26.40 -9.57
CA PRO A 70 3.02 24.98 -9.79
C PRO A 70 2.47 24.05 -8.70
N MET A 71 2.01 24.59 -7.57
CA MET A 71 1.39 23.82 -6.48
C MET A 71 -0.05 23.39 -6.76
N GLY A 72 -0.62 23.73 -7.91
CA GLY A 72 -1.84 23.07 -8.39
C GLY A 72 -2.58 23.80 -9.51
N MET A 73 -2.63 25.14 -9.48
CA MET A 73 -3.31 25.92 -10.52
C MET A 73 -2.74 25.67 -11.93
N GLU A 74 -1.41 25.63 -12.07
CA GLU A 74 -0.77 25.37 -13.36
C GLU A 74 -1.09 23.98 -13.94
N PRO A 75 -0.92 22.85 -13.20
CA PRO A 75 -1.34 21.54 -13.68
C PRO A 75 -2.82 21.44 -14.06
N LEU A 76 -3.72 22.09 -13.29
CA LEU A 76 -5.15 22.12 -13.59
C LEU A 76 -5.45 22.91 -14.87
N GLY A 77 -4.86 24.09 -15.02
CA GLY A 77 -5.00 24.92 -16.22
C GLY A 77 -4.43 24.24 -17.46
N ALA A 78 -3.26 23.61 -17.35
CA ALA A 78 -2.62 22.87 -18.44
C ALA A 78 -3.41 21.63 -18.88
N ALA A 79 -4.23 21.05 -18.00
CA ALA A 79 -5.16 19.98 -18.33
C ALA A 79 -6.46 20.49 -18.99
N GLY A 80 -6.69 21.81 -19.01
CA GLY A 80 -7.90 22.43 -19.56
C GLY A 80 -9.05 22.57 -18.56
N VAL A 81 -8.77 22.63 -17.25
CA VAL A 81 -9.78 22.98 -16.24
C VAL A 81 -10.09 24.47 -16.31
N ASP A 82 -11.36 24.83 -16.45
CA ASP A 82 -11.79 26.24 -16.46
C ASP A 82 -11.38 26.96 -15.15
N GLU A 83 -10.82 28.17 -15.27
CA GLU A 83 -10.37 28.97 -14.11
C GLU A 83 -11.51 29.27 -13.13
N GLU A 84 -12.74 29.44 -13.62
CA GLU A 84 -13.94 29.68 -12.79
C GLU A 84 -14.26 28.50 -11.85
N ARG A 85 -13.81 27.30 -12.21
CA ARG A 85 -13.94 26.09 -11.38
C ARG A 85 -12.82 25.98 -10.35
N CYS A 86 -11.84 26.88 -10.38
CA CYS A 86 -10.73 26.91 -9.44
C CYS A 86 -10.93 28.04 -8.41
N GLU A 87 -10.54 27.77 -7.17
CA GLU A 87 -10.46 28.75 -6.10
C GLU A 87 -9.04 28.70 -5.55
N ILE A 88 -8.30 29.80 -5.73
CA ILE A 88 -6.94 29.93 -5.20
C ILE A 88 -7.06 30.20 -3.71
N ILE A 89 -6.75 29.20 -2.90
CA ILE A 89 -6.84 29.25 -1.42
C ILE A 89 -5.51 29.63 -0.77
N ASN A 90 -4.40 29.49 -1.50
CA ASN A 90 -3.06 29.81 -1.03
C ASN A 90 -2.20 30.33 -2.21
N ARG A 91 -1.26 31.24 -1.91
CA ARG A 91 -0.30 31.79 -2.88
C ARG A 91 1.11 31.65 -2.27
N PRO A 92 1.77 30.49 -2.45
CA PRO A 92 3.08 30.23 -1.88
C PRO A 92 4.17 31.04 -2.61
N PRO A 93 5.30 31.36 -1.94
CA PRO A 93 6.47 31.91 -2.61
C PRO A 93 7.16 30.86 -3.48
N GLU A 94 8.07 31.31 -4.35
CA GLU A 94 8.96 30.43 -5.10
C GLU A 94 10.41 30.65 -4.65
N PRO A 95 11.16 29.59 -4.27
CA PRO A 95 10.76 28.17 -4.24
C PRO A 95 9.81 27.82 -3.09
N THR A 96 9.00 26.79 -3.29
CA THR A 96 8.01 26.29 -2.32
C THR A 96 8.64 25.34 -1.29
N THR A 97 8.03 25.25 -0.10
CA THR A 97 8.48 24.40 1.00
C THR A 97 7.44 23.38 1.45
N ALA A 98 7.83 22.42 2.29
CA ALA A 98 6.90 21.51 2.98
C ALA A 98 5.79 22.28 3.74
N GLU A 99 6.15 23.39 4.38
CA GLU A 99 5.20 24.23 5.11
C GLU A 99 4.15 24.87 4.20
N ASP A 100 4.51 25.19 2.95
CA ASP A 100 3.53 25.65 1.96
C ASP A 100 2.49 24.58 1.61
N THR A 101 2.92 23.30 1.59
CA THR A 101 2.01 22.16 1.42
C THR A 101 1.06 22.06 2.60
N ARG A 102 1.58 22.17 3.84
CA ARG A 102 0.76 22.12 5.05
C ARG A 102 -0.30 23.22 5.09
N ARG A 103 0.12 24.47 4.85
CA ARG A 103 -0.80 25.62 4.76
C ARG A 103 -1.86 25.45 3.68
N ALA A 104 -1.50 24.91 2.52
CA ALA A 104 -2.44 24.70 1.44
C ALA A 104 -3.48 23.61 1.78
N VAL A 105 -3.07 22.54 2.47
CA VAL A 105 -3.98 21.49 2.96
C VAL A 105 -4.94 22.03 4.00
N GLU A 106 -4.44 22.78 5.00
CA GLU A 106 -5.29 23.40 6.02
C GLU A 106 -6.32 24.34 5.39
N ALA A 107 -5.89 25.19 4.47
CA ALA A 107 -6.79 26.11 3.75
C ALA A 107 -7.82 25.37 2.87
N CYS A 108 -7.50 24.21 2.29
CA CYS A 108 -8.49 23.37 1.59
C CYS A 108 -9.59 22.93 2.56
N ILE A 109 -9.19 22.43 3.71
CA ILE A 109 -10.10 21.86 4.72
C ILE A 109 -10.98 22.95 5.32
N ASP A 110 -10.40 24.10 5.67
CA ASP A 110 -11.13 25.23 6.24
C ASP A 110 -12.14 25.83 5.24
N ARG A 111 -11.91 25.66 3.93
CA ARG A 111 -12.83 26.02 2.84
C ARG A 111 -13.83 24.91 2.50
N GLY A 112 -13.85 23.82 3.26
CA GLY A 112 -14.83 22.75 3.16
C GLY A 112 -14.51 21.71 2.07
N ALA A 113 -13.23 21.39 1.84
CA ALA A 113 -12.86 20.27 0.99
C ALA A 113 -13.45 18.95 1.51
N GLU A 114 -14.16 18.22 0.64
CA GLU A 114 -14.72 16.89 0.95
C GLU A 114 -13.65 15.79 0.85
N LEU A 115 -12.60 16.03 0.06
CA LEU A 115 -11.44 15.17 -0.17
C LEU A 115 -10.26 16.05 -0.56
N VAL A 116 -9.06 15.75 -0.04
CA VAL A 116 -7.81 16.41 -0.41
C VAL A 116 -7.00 15.48 -1.29
N LEU A 117 -6.86 15.85 -2.55
CA LEU A 117 -5.98 15.19 -3.52
C LEU A 117 -4.61 15.84 -3.44
N PHE A 118 -3.57 15.02 -3.34
CA PHE A 118 -2.20 15.53 -3.33
C PHE A 118 -1.31 14.76 -4.30
N CYS A 119 -0.39 15.45 -4.99
CA CYS A 119 0.62 14.80 -5.83
C CYS A 119 2.01 14.93 -5.22
N GLY A 120 2.65 13.80 -4.91
CA GLY A 120 3.93 13.77 -4.20
C GLY A 120 4.45 12.35 -3.93
N GLY A 121 5.42 12.26 -3.01
CA GLY A 121 5.95 11.02 -2.43
C GLY A 121 5.58 10.86 -0.95
N ASP A 122 6.16 9.89 -0.25
CA ASP A 122 5.82 9.58 1.16
C ASP A 122 6.03 10.76 2.13
N GLY A 123 7.11 11.53 1.98
CA GLY A 123 7.30 12.77 2.76
C GLY A 123 6.17 13.79 2.57
N THR A 124 5.64 13.91 1.34
CA THR A 124 4.45 14.74 1.07
C THR A 124 3.19 14.14 1.69
N ALA A 125 3.04 12.80 1.67
CA ALA A 125 1.91 12.13 2.32
C ALA A 125 1.92 12.36 3.84
N ARG A 126 3.10 12.34 4.47
CA ARG A 126 3.29 12.71 5.87
C ARG A 126 2.83 14.14 6.14
N ASP A 127 3.35 15.12 5.40
CA ASP A 127 2.98 16.54 5.58
C ASP A 127 1.47 16.77 5.41
N VAL A 128 0.87 16.13 4.41
CA VAL A 128 -0.57 16.22 4.12
C VAL A 128 -1.38 15.57 5.25
N ALA A 129 -0.99 14.39 5.72
CA ALA A 129 -1.67 13.68 6.80
C ALA A 129 -1.62 14.47 8.13
N GLU A 130 -0.44 14.99 8.50
CA GLU A 130 -0.24 15.81 9.71
C GLU A 130 -1.06 17.10 9.69
N SER A 131 -1.27 17.67 8.50
CA SER A 131 -2.09 18.89 8.31
C SER A 131 -3.58 18.58 8.26
N ALA A 132 -3.95 17.46 7.66
CA ALA A 132 -5.34 17.04 7.53
C ALA A 132 -5.95 16.64 8.87
N ARG A 133 -5.17 15.96 9.73
CA ARG A 133 -5.59 15.53 11.09
C ARG A 133 -6.95 14.83 11.10
N ASP A 134 -7.19 13.99 10.10
CA ASP A 134 -8.47 13.28 9.89
C ASP A 134 -9.72 14.18 9.78
N ARG A 135 -9.56 15.48 9.53
CA ARG A 135 -10.69 16.41 9.26
C ARG A 135 -11.29 16.19 7.88
N ALA A 136 -10.49 15.74 6.92
CA ALA A 136 -10.91 15.34 5.58
C ALA A 136 -10.12 14.10 5.13
N PRO A 137 -10.69 13.22 4.29
CA PRO A 137 -9.93 12.15 3.67
C PRO A 137 -8.90 12.72 2.69
N ILE A 138 -7.80 11.99 2.51
CA ILE A 138 -6.72 12.33 1.58
C ILE A 138 -6.54 11.21 0.55
N LEU A 139 -6.23 11.54 -0.70
CA LEU A 139 -5.87 10.56 -1.74
C LEU A 139 -4.62 11.04 -2.49
N GLY A 140 -3.61 10.19 -2.52
CA GLY A 140 -2.33 10.50 -3.12
C GLY A 140 -2.25 10.12 -4.61
N ILE A 141 -1.76 11.05 -5.42
CA ILE A 141 -1.37 10.87 -6.83
C ILE A 141 0.13 10.62 -6.86
N PRO A 142 0.59 9.44 -7.35
CA PRO A 142 2.00 9.08 -7.26
C PRO A 142 2.90 9.96 -8.11
N ALA A 143 3.87 10.66 -7.53
CA ALA A 143 4.89 11.42 -8.26
C ALA A 143 6.15 10.60 -8.61
N GLY A 144 6.38 9.46 -7.93
CA GLY A 144 7.59 8.64 -8.06
C GLY A 144 7.31 7.14 -8.10
N VAL A 145 8.35 6.35 -7.80
CA VAL A 145 8.33 4.87 -7.79
C VAL A 145 8.55 4.25 -6.40
N LYS A 146 8.75 5.07 -5.36
CA LYS A 146 9.00 4.64 -3.97
C LYS A 146 7.95 5.25 -3.07
N MET A 147 6.81 4.60 -3.01
CA MET A 147 5.65 5.10 -2.29
C MET A 147 5.05 3.94 -1.51
N TYR A 148 5.24 3.98 -0.20
CA TYR A 148 4.92 2.90 0.73
C TYR A 148 3.61 3.19 1.49
N SER A 149 3.24 4.47 1.64
CA SER A 149 2.00 4.86 2.31
C SER A 149 0.77 4.32 1.58
N ALA A 150 -0.17 3.76 2.34
CA ALA A 150 -1.37 3.12 1.81
C ALA A 150 -2.47 4.12 1.38
N VAL A 151 -2.13 5.40 1.24
CA VAL A 151 -3.03 6.48 0.78
C VAL A 151 -2.89 6.80 -0.71
N PHE A 152 -1.93 6.16 -1.39
CA PHE A 152 -1.65 6.43 -2.79
C PHE A 152 -2.39 5.49 -3.74
N ALA A 153 -2.87 6.04 -4.86
CA ALA A 153 -3.29 5.24 -5.99
C ALA A 153 -2.09 4.66 -6.74
N VAL A 154 -2.32 3.58 -7.49
CA VAL A 154 -1.28 2.91 -8.29
C VAL A 154 -0.81 3.74 -9.49
N SER A 155 -1.61 4.72 -9.94
CA SER A 155 -1.29 5.63 -11.04
C SER A 155 -2.13 6.92 -10.96
N PRO A 156 -1.76 8.00 -11.68
CA PRO A 156 -2.60 9.19 -11.78
C PRO A 156 -4.00 8.90 -12.34
N GLN A 157 -4.12 7.98 -13.30
CA GLN A 157 -5.40 7.57 -13.87
C GLN A 157 -6.26 6.83 -12.84
N ALA A 158 -5.66 5.92 -12.07
CA ALA A 158 -6.37 5.22 -10.99
C ALA A 158 -6.84 6.18 -9.90
N ALA A 159 -6.04 7.20 -9.54
CA ALA A 159 -6.47 8.24 -8.61
C ALA A 159 -7.70 9.00 -9.12
N ALA A 160 -7.77 9.29 -10.42
CA ALA A 160 -8.92 9.95 -11.05
C ALA A 160 -10.17 9.07 -10.97
N GLU A 161 -10.05 7.78 -11.31
CA GLU A 161 -11.15 6.81 -11.21
C GLU A 161 -11.67 6.66 -9.77
N LEU A 162 -10.76 6.54 -8.79
CA LEU A 162 -11.10 6.47 -7.36
C LEU A 162 -11.83 7.74 -6.89
N THR A 163 -11.35 8.91 -7.31
CA THR A 163 -12.02 10.19 -7.00
C THR A 163 -13.46 10.17 -7.53
N LEU A 164 -13.68 9.81 -8.79
CA LEU A 164 -15.02 9.78 -9.38
C LEU A 164 -15.90 8.69 -8.75
N ALA A 165 -15.33 7.54 -8.38
CA ALA A 165 -16.06 6.50 -7.66
C ALA A 165 -16.53 6.99 -6.28
N TYR A 166 -15.69 7.72 -5.56
CA TYR A 166 -16.06 8.37 -4.30
C TYR A 166 -17.16 9.43 -4.47
N LEU A 167 -17.03 10.32 -5.46
CA LEU A 167 -18.07 11.33 -5.74
C LEU A 167 -19.43 10.71 -6.08
N ARG A 168 -19.42 9.52 -6.69
CA ARG A 168 -20.60 8.70 -7.00
C ARG A 168 -21.11 7.87 -5.80
N GLY A 169 -20.50 8.01 -4.62
CA GLY A 169 -20.87 7.27 -3.41
C GLY A 169 -20.50 5.79 -3.43
N ARG A 170 -19.60 5.38 -4.32
CA ARG A 170 -19.17 3.98 -4.47
C ARG A 170 -17.98 3.61 -3.60
N LEU A 171 -17.35 4.57 -2.93
CA LEU A 171 -16.25 4.35 -1.99
C LEU A 171 -16.63 4.90 -0.61
N ARG A 172 -16.05 4.32 0.44
CA ARG A 172 -16.18 4.78 1.83
C ARG A 172 -14.88 5.46 2.27
N ILE A 173 -14.97 6.20 3.38
CA ILE A 173 -13.80 6.73 4.06
C ILE A 173 -13.34 5.68 5.07
N GLY A 174 -12.07 5.31 5.03
CA GLY A 174 -11.41 4.42 5.99
C GLY A 174 -10.07 5.01 6.42
N SER A 175 -9.34 4.30 7.28
CA SER A 175 -8.01 4.73 7.73
C SER A 175 -6.92 3.90 7.03
N ALA A 176 -5.81 4.53 6.69
CA ALA A 176 -4.65 3.89 6.09
C ALA A 176 -3.35 4.36 6.75
N GLU A 177 -2.33 3.50 6.71
CA GLU A 177 -1.01 3.76 7.26
C GLU A 177 -0.25 4.78 6.40
N ILE A 178 0.37 5.76 7.07
CA ILE A 178 1.37 6.64 6.48
C ILE A 178 2.72 6.08 6.88
N LEU A 179 3.49 5.67 5.88
CA LEU A 179 4.82 5.12 6.03
C LEU A 179 5.80 6.12 5.45
N ASP A 180 6.92 6.31 6.12
CA ASP A 180 7.98 7.14 5.56
C ASP A 180 9.33 6.44 5.63
N LEU A 181 10.12 6.67 4.59
CA LEU A 181 11.47 6.16 4.48
C LEU A 181 12.40 7.17 5.14
N ASP A 182 13.24 6.70 6.06
CA ASP A 182 14.37 7.50 6.53
C ASP A 182 15.37 7.63 5.37
N GLU A 183 15.23 8.70 4.59
CA GLU A 183 16.04 8.94 3.40
C GLU A 183 17.53 9.04 3.73
N ASP A 184 17.89 9.51 4.93
CA ASP A 184 19.27 9.59 5.42
C ASP A 184 19.86 8.21 5.73
N ALA A 185 19.12 7.36 6.42
CA ALA A 185 19.49 5.96 6.62
C ALA A 185 19.62 5.24 5.27
N TYR A 186 18.68 5.49 4.36
CA TYR A 186 18.66 4.86 3.05
C TYR A 186 19.80 5.34 2.13
N ARG A 187 20.23 6.60 2.25
CA ARG A 187 21.45 7.12 1.62
C ARG A 187 22.69 6.35 2.10
N ARG A 188 22.76 6.04 3.40
CA ARG A 188 23.82 5.20 4.00
C ARG A 188 23.68 3.69 3.73
N GLY A 189 22.67 3.27 2.97
CA GLY A 189 22.43 1.86 2.62
C GLY A 189 21.59 1.08 3.65
N GLU A 190 21.08 1.75 4.69
CA GLU A 190 20.19 1.16 5.68
C GLU A 190 18.73 1.36 5.25
N TRP A 191 17.99 0.26 5.07
CA TRP A 191 16.58 0.33 4.72
C TRP A 191 15.72 0.48 5.99
N ARG A 192 15.35 1.72 6.34
CA ARG A 192 14.49 2.03 7.50
C ARG A 192 13.21 2.73 7.05
N ILE A 193 12.10 2.00 7.08
CA ILE A 193 10.76 2.56 6.87
C ILE A 193 10.05 2.55 8.24
N ALA A 194 9.54 3.70 8.66
CA ALA A 194 8.80 3.84 9.90
C ALA A 194 7.32 4.10 9.62
N LEU A 195 6.46 3.54 10.46
CA LEU A 195 5.07 4.01 10.57
C LEU A 195 5.09 5.37 11.26
N VAL A 196 4.60 6.39 10.56
CA VAL A 196 4.64 7.78 11.06
C VAL A 196 3.27 8.27 11.51
N GLY A 197 2.21 7.59 11.05
CA GLY A 197 0.85 7.84 11.51
C GLY A 197 -0.17 7.09 10.67
N THR A 198 -1.42 7.51 10.82
CA THR A 198 -2.54 7.05 10.01
C THR A 198 -3.29 8.26 9.46
N ALA A 199 -3.96 8.11 8.32
CA ALA A 199 -4.82 9.14 7.77
C ALA A 199 -6.11 8.55 7.21
N LYS A 200 -7.20 9.32 7.25
CA LYS A 200 -8.42 9.02 6.49
C LYS A 200 -8.13 9.04 4.98
N THR A 201 -8.55 8.00 4.27
CA THR A 201 -8.46 7.88 2.81
C THR A 201 -9.68 7.16 2.25
N LEU A 202 -9.71 6.96 0.94
CA LEU A 202 -10.75 6.23 0.24
C LEU A 202 -10.50 4.71 0.30
N VAL A 203 -11.51 3.96 0.72
CA VAL A 203 -11.52 2.50 0.73
C VAL A 203 -12.78 1.99 0.03
N GLU A 204 -12.72 0.80 -0.56
CA GLU A 204 -13.91 0.20 -1.15
C GLU A 204 -14.96 -0.18 -0.07
N PRO A 205 -16.27 -0.07 -0.34
CA PRO A 205 -17.29 -0.57 0.55
C PRO A 205 -17.21 -2.09 0.57
N THR A 206 -16.87 -2.67 1.71
CA THR A 206 -17.10 -4.09 1.96
C THR A 206 -18.59 -4.37 1.82
N LEU A 207 -18.97 -5.20 0.84
CA LEU A 207 -20.32 -5.74 0.67
C LEU A 207 -20.68 -6.60 1.89
N VAL A 208 -21.14 -5.96 2.96
CA VAL A 208 -21.78 -6.64 4.10
C VAL A 208 -23.24 -6.22 4.09
N GLN A 209 -24.06 -6.90 3.29
CA GLN A 209 -25.49 -7.00 3.58
C GLN A 209 -26.14 -8.19 2.85
N ALA A 210 -26.49 -9.22 3.63
CA ALA A 210 -27.72 -10.03 3.57
C ALA A 210 -27.46 -11.49 3.94
N GLY A 211 -27.33 -11.75 5.24
CA GLY A 211 -27.45 -13.06 5.84
C GLY A 211 -27.40 -12.86 7.34
N LYS A 212 -28.49 -13.15 8.05
CA LYS A 212 -28.58 -13.05 9.50
C LYS A 212 -27.43 -13.83 10.14
N LEU A 213 -26.39 -13.13 10.56
CA LEU A 213 -25.45 -13.51 11.59
C LEU A 213 -24.92 -12.18 12.10
N GLN A 214 -25.13 -11.93 13.40
CA GLN A 214 -24.48 -10.86 14.12
C GLN A 214 -22.98 -11.11 14.02
N VAL A 215 -22.32 -10.54 13.02
CA VAL A 215 -20.87 -10.43 13.00
C VAL A 215 -20.59 -9.21 13.87
N ALA A 216 -20.31 -9.47 15.15
CA ALA A 216 -19.67 -8.51 16.04
C ALA A 216 -18.50 -7.85 15.29
N GLU A 217 -18.26 -6.56 15.52
CA GLU A 217 -17.10 -5.84 14.97
C GLU A 217 -15.81 -6.61 15.30
N VAL A 218 -15.37 -7.49 14.39
CA VAL A 218 -14.13 -8.25 14.54
C VAL A 218 -13.01 -7.26 14.28
N THR A 219 -12.34 -6.84 15.34
CA THR A 219 -11.18 -5.95 15.24
C THR A 219 -10.02 -6.71 14.59
N GLU A 220 -9.04 -5.99 14.03
CA GLU A 220 -7.85 -6.67 13.52
C GLU A 220 -7.10 -7.45 14.61
N GLU A 221 -7.20 -7.00 15.86
CA GLU A 221 -6.58 -7.63 17.01
C GLU A 221 -7.22 -8.98 17.32
N SER A 222 -8.56 -9.06 17.33
CA SER A 222 -9.25 -10.35 17.53
C SER A 222 -8.99 -11.32 16.36
N THR A 223 -8.88 -10.82 15.13
CA THR A 223 -8.49 -11.64 13.96
C THR A 223 -7.10 -12.26 14.14
N ARG A 224 -6.14 -11.49 14.71
CA ARG A 224 -4.76 -11.96 14.93
C ARG A 224 -4.71 -13.04 16.01
N GLU A 225 -5.45 -12.86 17.10
CA GLU A 225 -5.58 -13.87 18.16
C GLU A 225 -6.17 -15.16 17.63
N GLU A 226 -7.24 -15.08 16.85
CA GLU A 226 -7.87 -16.22 16.21
C GLU A 226 -6.93 -16.98 15.24
N LEU A 227 -6.15 -16.25 14.43
CA LEU A 227 -5.15 -16.86 13.57
C LEU A 227 -4.03 -17.52 14.39
N ALA A 228 -3.59 -16.89 15.49
CA ALA A 228 -2.61 -17.48 16.38
C ALA A 228 -3.15 -18.76 17.02
N ASP A 229 -4.39 -18.80 17.48
CA ASP A 229 -5.02 -20.01 18.01
C ASP A 229 -5.06 -21.13 16.97
N HIS A 230 -5.35 -20.80 15.71
CA HIS A 230 -5.31 -21.75 14.61
C HIS A 230 -3.91 -22.34 14.41
N PHE A 231 -2.89 -21.49 14.39
CA PHE A 231 -1.50 -21.94 14.23
C PHE A 231 -1.00 -22.73 15.44
N ARG A 232 -1.45 -22.40 16.66
CA ARG A 232 -1.10 -23.15 17.88
C ARG A 232 -1.61 -24.60 17.79
N GLU A 233 -2.85 -24.78 17.36
CA GLU A 233 -3.41 -26.12 17.11
C GLU A 233 -2.69 -26.83 15.97
N LEU A 234 -2.39 -26.12 14.89
CA LEU A 234 -1.71 -26.68 13.72
C LEU A 234 -0.31 -27.20 14.08
N PHE A 235 0.45 -26.44 14.88
CA PHE A 235 1.79 -26.86 15.34
C PHE A 235 1.72 -28.02 16.33
N ALA A 236 0.69 -28.09 17.17
CA ALA A 236 0.48 -29.21 18.08
C ALA A 236 0.06 -30.50 17.34
N ALA A 237 -0.76 -30.37 16.28
CA ALA A 237 -1.21 -31.49 15.46
C ALA A 237 -0.10 -32.01 14.53
N GLU A 238 0.82 -31.15 14.12
CA GLU A 238 1.91 -31.48 13.19
C GLU A 238 3.31 -31.13 13.77
N PRO A 239 3.73 -31.78 14.88
CA PRO A 239 4.96 -31.41 15.58
C PRO A 239 6.23 -31.65 14.75
N ASP A 240 6.18 -32.60 13.80
CA ASP A 240 7.31 -32.98 12.93
C ASP A 240 7.31 -32.21 11.59
N THR A 241 6.36 -31.30 11.36
CA THR A 241 6.30 -30.49 10.14
C THR A 241 7.08 -29.20 10.34
N LEU A 242 7.97 -28.90 9.39
CA LEU A 242 8.71 -27.64 9.36
C LEU A 242 7.85 -26.53 8.74
N PHE A 243 7.62 -25.45 9.47
CA PHE A 243 6.88 -24.29 8.99
C PHE A 243 7.85 -23.16 8.67
N PHE A 244 7.88 -22.74 7.42
CA PHE A 244 8.54 -21.51 7.01
C PHE A 244 7.55 -20.36 7.13
N LEU A 245 7.80 -19.45 8.06
CA LEU A 245 7.01 -18.24 8.27
C LEU A 245 7.59 -17.14 7.39
N GLY A 246 6.87 -16.79 6.34
CA GLY A 246 7.22 -15.75 5.39
C GLY A 246 7.28 -14.35 6.01
N PRO A 247 7.73 -13.35 5.25
CA PRO A 247 7.86 -11.99 5.73
C PRO A 247 6.50 -11.29 5.88
N GLY A 248 6.50 -10.20 6.65
CA GLY A 248 5.37 -9.27 6.77
C GLY A 248 4.77 -9.19 8.18
N SER A 249 4.14 -8.04 8.45
CA SER A 249 3.57 -7.69 9.75
C SER A 249 2.49 -8.67 10.21
N THR A 250 1.65 -9.16 9.30
CA THR A 250 0.60 -10.14 9.62
C THR A 250 1.16 -11.40 10.26
N ILE A 251 2.23 -11.96 9.67
CA ILE A 251 2.88 -13.17 10.17
C ILE A 251 3.66 -12.87 11.45
N ALA A 252 4.31 -11.71 11.54
CA ALA A 252 5.02 -11.27 12.76
C ALA A 252 4.08 -11.08 13.95
N SER A 253 2.88 -10.52 13.75
CA SER A 253 1.88 -10.38 14.81
C SER A 253 1.40 -11.75 15.30
N ILE A 254 1.11 -12.69 14.38
CA ILE A 254 0.75 -14.06 14.74
C ILE A 254 1.87 -14.73 15.54
N ALA A 255 3.12 -14.61 15.08
CA ALA A 255 4.29 -15.14 15.78
C ALA A 255 4.44 -14.56 17.19
N THR A 256 4.20 -13.26 17.36
CA THR A 256 4.25 -12.58 18.66
C THR A 256 3.25 -13.17 19.65
N VAL A 257 1.99 -13.37 19.24
CA VAL A 257 0.95 -14.00 20.08
C VAL A 257 1.29 -15.46 20.42
N LEU A 258 2.01 -16.13 19.52
CA LEU A 258 2.50 -17.50 19.73
C LEU A 258 3.77 -17.58 20.59
N GLY A 259 4.37 -16.45 20.97
CA GLY A 259 5.65 -16.42 21.68
C GLY A 259 6.83 -16.89 20.82
N LEU A 260 6.70 -16.79 19.50
CA LEU A 260 7.72 -17.16 18.53
C LEU A 260 8.56 -15.96 18.13
N GLU A 261 9.85 -16.20 17.93
CA GLU A 261 10.73 -15.19 17.39
C GLU A 261 10.58 -15.12 15.87
N LYS A 262 10.38 -13.91 15.32
CA LYS A 262 10.16 -13.67 13.89
C LYS A 262 10.92 -12.44 13.40
N THR A 263 11.62 -12.59 12.29
CA THR A 263 12.23 -11.53 11.49
C THR A 263 11.17 -10.90 10.58
N LEU A 264 10.95 -9.59 10.66
CA LEU A 264 9.84 -8.95 9.95
C LEU A 264 9.94 -9.09 8.42
N LEU A 265 11.14 -8.94 7.86
CA LEU A 265 11.39 -8.95 6.41
C LEU A 265 12.02 -10.25 5.90
N GLY A 266 12.20 -11.24 6.78
CA GLY A 266 12.83 -12.51 6.46
C GLY A 266 11.87 -13.69 6.52
N ILE A 267 12.35 -14.86 6.08
CA ILE A 267 11.70 -16.14 6.34
C ILE A 267 12.33 -16.76 7.58
N ASP A 268 11.53 -17.23 8.54
CA ASP A 268 12.03 -17.97 9.70
C ASP A 268 11.45 -19.39 9.71
N ALA A 269 12.20 -20.35 10.24
CA ALA A 269 11.80 -21.75 10.29
C ALA A 269 11.33 -22.11 11.70
N VAL A 270 10.17 -22.75 11.80
CA VAL A 270 9.50 -23.16 13.04
C VAL A 270 9.23 -24.66 13.01
N LEU A 271 9.59 -25.38 14.06
CA LEU A 271 9.35 -26.82 14.20
C LEU A 271 8.85 -27.10 15.61
N GLY A 272 7.75 -27.86 15.73
CA GLY A 272 7.14 -28.18 17.03
C GLY A 272 6.82 -26.93 17.87
N GLY A 273 6.36 -25.86 17.22
CA GLY A 273 6.03 -24.59 17.88
C GLY A 273 7.22 -23.82 18.45
N ARG A 274 8.44 -24.02 17.93
CA ARG A 274 9.63 -23.24 18.29
C ARG A 274 10.40 -22.79 17.05
N THR A 275 10.91 -21.57 17.06
CA THR A 275 11.79 -21.06 16.01
C THR A 275 13.13 -21.81 16.06
N VAL A 276 13.48 -22.51 14.97
CA VAL A 276 14.71 -23.31 14.84
C VAL A 276 15.77 -22.64 13.96
N ALA A 277 15.37 -21.71 13.10
CA ALA A 277 16.28 -20.86 12.34
C ALA A 277 15.60 -19.51 12.03
N LYS A 278 16.39 -18.45 11.95
CA LYS A 278 15.91 -17.10 11.65
C LYS A 278 16.53 -16.57 10.37
N ASP A 279 15.78 -15.71 9.69
CA ASP A 279 16.21 -14.94 8.51
C ASP A 279 16.97 -15.80 7.50
N VAL A 280 16.35 -16.93 7.13
CA VAL A 280 17.00 -17.96 6.33
C VAL A 280 16.99 -17.58 4.84
N ASP A 281 18.15 -17.71 4.22
CA ASP A 281 18.31 -17.61 2.77
C ASP A 281 17.85 -18.90 2.04
N GLU A 282 17.77 -18.84 0.71
CA GLU A 282 17.40 -19.98 -0.14
C GLU A 282 18.22 -21.24 0.16
N ARG A 283 19.54 -21.10 0.30
CA ARG A 283 20.45 -22.23 0.58
C ARG A 283 20.14 -22.88 1.92
N SER A 284 19.79 -22.09 2.93
CA SER A 284 19.42 -22.57 4.25
C SER A 284 18.04 -23.22 4.23
N LEU A 285 17.08 -22.66 3.47
CA LEU A 285 15.77 -23.29 3.24
C LEU A 285 15.92 -24.68 2.62
N LEU A 286 16.71 -24.82 1.56
CA LEU A 286 16.96 -26.10 0.90
C LEU A 286 17.63 -27.12 1.83
N ARG A 287 18.64 -26.71 2.62
CA ARG A 287 19.28 -27.59 3.62
C ARG A 287 18.31 -28.05 4.70
N LEU A 288 17.43 -27.16 5.17
CA LEU A 288 16.41 -27.53 6.15
C LEU A 288 15.38 -28.50 5.55
N LEU A 289 15.03 -28.34 4.27
CA LEU A 289 14.16 -29.26 3.52
C LEU A 289 14.80 -30.64 3.27
N ASP A 290 16.13 -30.72 3.19
CA ASP A 290 16.84 -32.00 3.14
C ASP A 290 16.72 -32.76 4.48
N GLN A 291 16.73 -32.04 5.60
CA GLN A 291 16.64 -32.60 6.95
C GLN A 291 15.18 -32.89 7.37
N HIS A 292 14.24 -32.07 6.89
CA HIS A 292 12.83 -32.11 7.23
C HIS A 292 11.98 -32.16 5.95
N PRO A 293 11.65 -33.37 5.45
CA PRO A 293 10.95 -33.52 4.18
C PRO A 293 9.48 -33.07 4.22
N LYS A 294 8.89 -32.94 5.43
CA LYS A 294 7.55 -32.39 5.62
C LYS A 294 7.67 -30.90 5.94
N ALA A 295 7.29 -30.06 5.00
CA ALA A 295 7.36 -28.61 5.20
C ALA A 295 6.13 -27.88 4.62
N LYS A 296 5.82 -26.72 5.22
CA LYS A 296 4.77 -25.81 4.78
C LYS A 296 5.31 -24.37 4.76
N LEU A 297 4.88 -23.59 3.79
CA LEU A 297 5.22 -22.17 3.69
C LEU A 297 4.00 -21.34 4.06
N VAL A 298 4.12 -20.47 5.06
CA VAL A 298 3.07 -19.53 5.48
C VAL A 298 3.41 -18.17 4.92
N VAL A 299 2.53 -17.59 4.10
CA VAL A 299 2.77 -16.30 3.42
C VAL A 299 1.54 -15.41 3.51
N SER A 300 1.77 -14.10 3.51
CA SER A 300 0.72 -13.09 3.49
C SER A 300 0.88 -12.19 2.27
N PRO A 301 -0.22 -11.72 1.64
CA PRO A 301 -0.12 -10.79 0.54
C PRO A 301 0.60 -9.50 0.96
N ILE A 302 1.47 -9.00 0.07
CA ILE A 302 2.28 -7.81 0.31
C ILE A 302 1.60 -6.58 -0.30
N GLY A 303 1.35 -5.59 0.57
CA GLY A 303 0.70 -4.33 0.23
C GLY A 303 -0.68 -4.51 -0.42
N ALA A 304 -1.17 -3.44 -1.07
CA ALA A 304 -2.40 -3.50 -1.88
C ALA A 304 -2.19 -4.20 -3.24
N GLN A 305 -0.95 -4.53 -3.60
CA GLN A 305 -0.62 -5.17 -4.88
C GLN A 305 -1.03 -6.65 -4.91
N GLY A 306 -1.13 -7.30 -3.75
CA GLY A 306 -1.61 -8.68 -3.64
C GLY A 306 -0.60 -9.76 -3.99
N PHE A 307 0.68 -9.45 -4.17
CA PHE A 307 1.71 -10.47 -4.40
C PHE A 307 1.85 -11.38 -3.17
N LEU A 308 1.70 -12.68 -3.40
CA LEU A 308 1.82 -13.73 -2.39
C LEU A 308 3.19 -14.43 -2.44
N LEU A 309 3.73 -14.61 -3.64
CA LEU A 309 5.02 -15.28 -3.88
C LEU A 309 5.88 -14.52 -4.89
N GLY A 310 7.19 -14.63 -4.70
CA GLY A 310 8.23 -14.01 -5.51
C GLY A 310 8.57 -12.60 -5.02
N ARG A 311 7.68 -11.65 -5.25
CA ARG A 311 7.92 -10.26 -4.82
C ARG A 311 7.82 -10.14 -3.31
N GLY A 312 8.96 -9.82 -2.69
CA GLY A 312 9.10 -9.60 -1.25
C GLY A 312 9.32 -10.87 -0.43
N ASN A 313 9.45 -12.04 -1.07
CA ASN A 313 9.95 -13.29 -0.49
C ASN A 313 10.76 -14.09 -1.52
N PRO A 314 11.77 -13.50 -2.17
CA PRO A 314 12.56 -14.15 -3.22
C PRO A 314 13.31 -15.40 -2.74
N GLU A 315 13.53 -15.54 -1.44
CA GLU A 315 14.15 -16.71 -0.80
C GLU A 315 13.30 -17.98 -0.99
N ALA A 316 11.98 -17.82 -1.12
CA ALA A 316 11.06 -18.89 -1.52
C ALA A 316 11.13 -19.13 -3.04
N SER A 317 12.32 -19.54 -3.50
CA SER A 317 12.62 -19.76 -4.91
C SER A 317 11.79 -20.90 -5.52
N PRO A 318 11.76 -21.05 -6.85
CA PRO A 318 11.08 -22.16 -7.51
C PRO A 318 11.51 -23.54 -7.01
N ASP A 319 12.79 -23.73 -6.69
CA ASP A 319 13.31 -25.01 -6.20
C ASP A 319 12.83 -25.30 -4.77
N VAL A 320 12.79 -24.28 -3.91
CA VAL A 320 12.20 -24.36 -2.57
C VAL A 320 10.71 -24.68 -2.66
N LEU A 321 9.96 -23.96 -3.50
CA LEU A 321 8.51 -24.11 -3.66
C LEU A 321 8.12 -25.48 -4.23
N ARG A 322 8.90 -26.03 -5.17
CA ARG A 322 8.69 -27.39 -5.69
C ARG A 322 8.89 -28.46 -4.61
N ARG A 323 9.90 -28.27 -3.75
CA ARG A 323 10.22 -29.22 -2.70
C ARG A 323 9.23 -29.17 -1.53
N ILE A 324 8.72 -27.99 -1.20
CA ILE A 324 7.59 -27.81 -0.29
C ILE A 324 6.30 -28.36 -0.91
N GLY A 325 6.12 -28.13 -2.21
CA GLY A 325 4.89 -28.42 -2.95
C GLY A 325 3.88 -27.27 -2.81
N THR A 326 3.33 -26.83 -3.93
CA THR A 326 2.39 -25.69 -4.01
C THR A 326 1.11 -25.87 -3.18
N ARG A 327 0.73 -27.10 -2.80
CA ARG A 327 -0.41 -27.39 -1.91
C ARG A 327 -0.11 -27.10 -0.44
N ASN A 328 1.17 -27.03 -0.08
CA ASN A 328 1.65 -26.77 1.27
C ASN A 328 1.99 -25.28 1.49
N VAL A 329 1.57 -24.42 0.56
CA VAL A 329 1.61 -22.95 0.72
C VAL A 329 0.30 -22.50 1.37
N ILE A 330 0.39 -21.97 2.58
CA ILE A 330 -0.72 -21.46 3.37
C ILE A 330 -0.73 -19.94 3.23
N ALA A 331 -1.77 -19.41 2.59
CA ALA A 331 -2.00 -17.97 2.53
C ALA A 331 -2.74 -17.52 3.80
N VAL A 332 -2.28 -16.42 4.40
CA VAL A 332 -2.89 -15.83 5.61
C VAL A 332 -3.04 -14.33 5.44
N ALA A 333 -4.21 -13.79 5.78
CA ALA A 333 -4.45 -12.35 5.74
C ALA A 333 -5.58 -11.95 6.68
N THR A 334 -5.56 -10.71 7.17
CA THR A 334 -6.75 -10.15 7.82
C THR A 334 -7.84 -9.88 6.78
N PRO A 335 -9.13 -9.87 7.17
CA PRO A 335 -10.21 -9.47 6.28
C PRO A 335 -9.96 -8.12 5.60
N ALA A 336 -9.40 -7.15 6.33
CA ALA A 336 -9.01 -5.84 5.80
C ALA A 336 -7.94 -5.95 4.70
N LYS A 337 -6.89 -6.75 4.92
CA LYS A 337 -5.84 -6.98 3.92
C LYS A 337 -6.36 -7.67 2.66
N LEU A 338 -7.29 -8.62 2.79
CA LEU A 338 -7.94 -9.24 1.62
C LEU A 338 -8.88 -8.30 0.87
N ALA A 339 -9.54 -7.38 1.57
CA ALA A 339 -10.36 -6.37 0.92
C ALA A 339 -9.52 -5.45 0.04
N MET A 340 -8.30 -5.11 0.46
CA MET A 340 -7.36 -4.27 -0.30
C MET A 340 -6.59 -5.01 -1.40
N THR A 341 -6.68 -6.34 -1.45
CA THR A 341 -5.93 -7.16 -2.41
C THR A 341 -6.90 -8.00 -3.23
N PRO A 342 -7.78 -7.42 -4.07
CA PRO A 342 -8.90 -8.13 -4.70
C PRO A 342 -8.50 -9.38 -5.51
N VAL A 343 -7.23 -9.46 -5.90
CA VAL A 343 -6.60 -10.62 -6.54
C VAL A 343 -5.22 -10.85 -5.92
N LEU A 344 -4.88 -12.11 -5.63
CA LEU A 344 -3.54 -12.54 -5.27
C LEU A 344 -2.69 -12.72 -6.52
N ARG A 345 -1.39 -12.40 -6.43
CA ARG A 345 -0.45 -12.49 -7.56
C ARG A 345 0.74 -13.35 -7.22
N VAL A 346 1.34 -13.98 -8.22
CA VAL A 346 2.55 -14.81 -8.07
C VAL A 346 3.54 -14.51 -9.19
N ASP A 347 4.76 -14.15 -8.81
CA ASP A 347 5.84 -13.79 -9.74
C ASP A 347 7.11 -14.50 -9.28
N THR A 348 7.11 -15.83 -9.35
CA THR A 348 8.18 -16.68 -8.80
C THR A 348 9.46 -16.66 -9.63
N GLY A 349 9.43 -16.02 -10.81
CA GLY A 349 10.49 -16.08 -11.81
C GLY A 349 10.48 -17.37 -12.65
N ASP A 350 9.59 -18.33 -12.34
CA ASP A 350 9.41 -19.56 -13.10
C ASP A 350 7.99 -19.63 -13.69
N ALA A 351 7.89 -19.56 -15.01
CA ALA A 351 6.61 -19.50 -15.71
C ALA A 351 5.74 -20.75 -15.52
N ALA A 352 6.34 -21.94 -15.35
CA ALA A 352 5.59 -23.16 -15.16
C ALA A 352 4.99 -23.22 -13.75
N LEU A 353 5.72 -22.73 -12.75
CA LEU A 353 5.26 -22.63 -11.37
C LEU A 353 4.18 -21.55 -11.20
N ASP A 354 4.38 -20.37 -11.80
CA ASP A 354 3.37 -19.30 -11.82
C ASP A 354 2.05 -19.81 -12.43
N GLU A 355 2.15 -20.55 -13.54
CA GLU A 355 1.01 -21.14 -14.23
C GLU A 355 0.31 -22.20 -13.36
N GLU A 356 1.05 -22.99 -12.58
CA GLU A 356 0.46 -23.96 -11.66
C GLU A 356 -0.43 -23.29 -10.61
N PHE A 357 -0.02 -22.16 -10.06
CA PHE A 357 -0.84 -21.36 -9.15
C PHE A 357 -2.02 -20.71 -9.86
N ARG A 358 -1.80 -20.12 -11.05
CA ARG A 358 -2.85 -19.49 -11.86
C ARG A 358 -3.96 -20.48 -12.23
N ARG A 359 -3.61 -21.72 -12.57
CA ARG A 359 -4.58 -22.78 -12.92
C ARG A 359 -5.51 -23.18 -11.79
N ARG A 360 -5.23 -22.78 -10.55
CA ARG A 360 -6.14 -22.98 -9.42
C ARG A 360 -7.31 -22.01 -9.42
N GLU A 361 -7.17 -20.88 -10.12
CA GLU A 361 -8.09 -19.74 -10.21
C GLU A 361 -8.35 -19.02 -8.86
N TYR A 362 -8.38 -19.78 -7.77
CA TYR A 362 -8.57 -19.32 -6.40
C TYR A 362 -7.65 -20.05 -5.43
N LEU A 363 -7.29 -19.38 -4.33
CA LEU A 363 -6.65 -19.97 -3.16
C LEU A 363 -7.53 -19.79 -1.92
N PHE A 364 -7.47 -20.76 -1.01
CA PHE A 364 -7.97 -20.57 0.34
C PHE A 364 -6.99 -19.69 1.12
N VAL A 365 -7.49 -18.59 1.67
CA VAL A 365 -6.76 -17.73 2.58
C VAL A 365 -7.34 -17.87 3.97
N LEU A 366 -6.50 -18.20 4.95
CA LEU A 366 -6.89 -18.20 6.36
C LEU A 366 -7.09 -16.76 6.82
N ILE A 367 -8.27 -16.50 7.40
CA ILE A 367 -8.69 -15.16 7.85
C ILE A 367 -9.12 -15.13 9.32
N GLY A 368 -8.98 -16.24 10.05
CA GLY A 368 -9.37 -16.38 11.44
C GLY A 368 -9.28 -17.83 11.89
N TYR A 369 -9.84 -18.14 13.06
CA TYR A 369 -9.73 -19.47 13.66
C TYR A 369 -10.60 -20.45 12.88
N ARG A 370 -9.96 -21.43 12.23
CA ARG A 370 -10.62 -22.42 11.35
C ARG A 370 -11.50 -21.78 10.27
N THR A 371 -11.24 -20.53 9.94
CA THR A 371 -12.03 -19.74 9.00
C THR A 371 -11.15 -19.37 7.82
N SER A 372 -11.63 -19.71 6.62
CA SER A 372 -10.93 -19.40 5.37
C SER A 372 -11.86 -18.76 4.36
N LYS A 373 -11.29 -17.96 3.46
CA LYS A 373 -11.98 -17.32 2.35
C LYS A 373 -11.34 -17.76 1.03
N LEU A 374 -12.17 -18.11 0.05
CA LEU A 374 -11.71 -18.30 -1.32
C LEU A 374 -11.36 -16.94 -1.92
N HIS A 375 -10.15 -16.82 -2.47
CA HIS A 375 -9.68 -15.55 -3.02
C HIS A 375 -9.01 -15.74 -4.38
N PRO A 376 -9.29 -14.90 -5.40
CA PRO A 376 -8.76 -15.10 -6.75
C PRO A 376 -7.24 -15.05 -6.79
N ILE A 377 -6.61 -15.83 -7.66
CA ILE A 377 -5.17 -15.79 -7.91
C ILE A 377 -4.84 -15.65 -9.40
N GLN A 378 -3.86 -14.79 -9.70
CA GLN A 378 -3.34 -14.52 -11.04
C GLN A 378 -1.81 -14.55 -11.03
N ARG A 379 -1.23 -14.48 -12.23
CA ARG A 379 0.20 -14.26 -12.43
C ARG A 379 0.55 -12.80 -12.15
#